data_AF-A0A4W5Q7T5-F1
#
_entry.id   AF-A0A4W5Q7T5-F1
#
_cell.length_a   1.000
_cell.length_b   1.000
_cell.length_c   1.000
_cell.angle_alpha   90.00
_cell.angle_beta   90.00
_cell.angle_gamma   90.00
#
_symmetry.space_group_name_H-M   'P 1'
#
loop_
_entity.id
_entity.type
_entity.pdbx_description
1 polymer ?
#
loop_
_entity_poly.entity_id
_entity_poly.type
_entity_poly.pdbx_seq_one_letter_code
_entity_poly.pdbx_strand_id
1 'polypeptide(L)'
;MTSLTQRSSGLVQRRTEASRTAAADKDTGSGDDDSEPRRGEEQEEQDKGDSKETRLTLMEEVLLLGLKDREGYTSFWNDCISSGLRGCMLIELAIRGRLQLEACGMRRKSLLARKVICKSDAPTGDVLLDEALRHVKETQPPETVQSWIELLSGECERFYYY
;
A
#
# COMPACT_ATOMS: atom_id res chain seq x y z
N MET A 1 46.74 -23.28 42.26
CA MET A 1 45.61 -24.21 42.09
C MET A 1 44.61 -23.56 41.16
N THR A 2 44.40 -24.22 40.02
CA THR A 2 43.57 -23.86 38.87
C THR A 2 42.07 -23.90 39.20
N SER A 3 41.30 -22.92 38.74
CA SER A 3 40.00 -23.25 38.10
C SER A 3 39.63 -22.16 37.10
N LEU A 4 39.56 -22.59 35.84
CA LEU A 4 39.24 -21.84 34.64
C LEU A 4 37.75 -22.13 34.35
N THR A 5 36.86 -21.16 34.51
CA THR A 5 35.43 -21.37 34.20
C THR A 5 35.16 -20.98 32.75
N GLN A 6 35.26 -21.97 31.89
CA GLN A 6 34.94 -21.95 30.46
C GLN A 6 33.42 -21.73 30.27
N ARG A 7 33.00 -20.53 29.83
CA ARG A 7 31.62 -20.29 29.34
C ARG A 7 31.55 -20.71 27.88
N SER A 8 31.18 -21.96 27.64
CA SER A 8 30.86 -22.50 26.33
C SER A 8 29.59 -21.87 25.77
N SER A 9 29.72 -21.27 24.58
CA SER A 9 28.64 -20.86 23.69
C SER A 9 27.83 -22.07 23.24
N GLY A 10 26.57 -22.15 23.67
CA GLY A 10 25.58 -23.11 23.17
C GLY A 10 24.43 -22.38 22.50
N LEU A 11 24.48 -22.28 21.18
CA LEU A 11 23.31 -21.92 20.36
C LEU A 11 22.29 -23.05 20.48
N VAL A 12 21.19 -22.81 21.20
CA VAL A 12 20.07 -23.75 21.30
C VAL A 12 19.30 -23.72 19.99
N GLN A 13 19.59 -24.67 19.09
CA GLN A 13 18.80 -24.90 17.89
C GLN A 13 17.46 -25.53 18.24
N ARG A 14 16.38 -24.77 18.04
CA ARG A 14 15.00 -25.24 18.20
C ARG A 14 14.66 -26.12 17.00
N ARG A 15 14.69 -27.44 17.17
CA ARG A 15 14.34 -28.42 16.13
C ARG A 15 12.82 -28.37 15.86
N THR A 16 12.43 -27.91 14.68
CA THR A 16 11.04 -27.90 14.18
C THR A 16 10.73 -29.18 13.37
N GLU A 17 9.44 -29.52 13.28
CA GLU A 17 8.89 -30.80 12.85
C GLU A 17 9.21 -31.21 11.38
N ALA A 18 9.79 -30.31 10.59
CA ALA A 18 10.24 -30.58 9.23
C ALA A 18 11.46 -31.54 9.11
N SER A 19 12.08 -31.92 10.23
CA SER A 19 13.25 -32.82 10.25
C SER A 19 12.91 -34.29 10.57
N ARG A 20 11.63 -34.63 10.77
CA ARG A 20 11.17 -36.01 11.02
C ARG A 20 10.75 -36.74 9.74
N THR A 21 10.40 -36.01 8.69
CA THR A 21 9.89 -36.55 7.42
C THR A 21 10.97 -36.84 6.39
N ALA A 22 12.23 -36.44 6.63
CA ALA A 22 13.34 -36.63 5.68
C ALA A 22 14.12 -37.96 5.85
N ALA A 23 13.71 -38.84 6.78
CA ALA A 23 14.42 -40.09 7.09
C ALA A 23 13.64 -41.36 6.72
N ALA A 24 12.50 -41.23 6.05
CA ALA A 24 11.60 -42.33 5.74
C ALA A 24 11.13 -42.29 4.28
N ASP A 25 12.05 -42.18 3.32
CA ASP A 25 11.78 -42.73 1.99
C ASP A 25 13.08 -42.96 1.21
N LYS A 26 13.63 -44.16 1.39
CA LYS A 26 14.71 -44.71 0.57
C LYS A 26 14.50 -46.21 0.55
N ASP A 27 13.68 -46.70 -0.38
CA ASP A 27 14.08 -47.78 -1.29
C ASP A 27 13.00 -48.08 -2.34
N THR A 28 13.45 -48.52 -3.51
CA THR A 28 12.75 -49.25 -4.59
C THR A 28 12.27 -48.47 -5.83
N GLY A 29 12.93 -48.73 -6.96
CA GLY A 29 12.22 -49.02 -8.21
C GLY A 29 12.48 -48.10 -9.41
N SER A 30 13.39 -48.54 -10.28
CA SER A 30 13.74 -48.04 -11.61
C SER A 30 12.62 -48.12 -12.67
N GLY A 31 12.55 -47.13 -13.57
CA GLY A 31 11.78 -47.19 -14.82
C GLY A 31 11.81 -45.87 -15.61
N ASP A 32 12.57 -45.87 -16.70
CA ASP A 32 12.75 -44.83 -17.74
C ASP A 32 11.56 -44.83 -18.71
N ASP A 33 10.91 -43.68 -18.97
CA ASP A 33 10.38 -43.29 -20.30
C ASP A 33 9.87 -41.83 -20.31
N ASP A 34 9.93 -41.25 -21.50
CA ASP A 34 9.92 -39.88 -22.00
C ASP A 34 8.58 -39.09 -21.88
N SER A 35 8.63 -37.77 -22.14
CA SER A 35 7.54 -36.80 -22.50
C SER A 35 7.16 -35.66 -21.51
N GLU A 36 7.71 -34.46 -21.74
CA GLU A 36 7.09 -33.14 -21.44
C GLU A 36 6.11 -32.74 -22.57
N PRO A 37 5.32 -31.63 -22.50
CA PRO A 37 4.43 -31.14 -21.45
C PRO A 37 2.97 -30.97 -21.98
N ARG A 38 1.94 -31.04 -21.13
CA ARG A 38 0.57 -30.63 -21.50
C ARG A 38 0.06 -29.49 -20.62
N ARG A 39 0.30 -28.30 -21.17
CA ARG A 39 -0.44 -27.05 -21.03
C ARG A 39 -1.97 -27.31 -21.03
N GLY A 40 -2.61 -26.99 -19.93
CA GLY A 40 -4.05 -26.72 -19.82
C GLY A 40 -4.17 -25.79 -18.62
N GLU A 41 -4.18 -24.48 -18.80
CA GLU A 41 -5.43 -23.72 -18.95
C GLU A 41 -6.45 -24.12 -17.87
N GLU A 42 -6.03 -24.07 -16.61
CA GLU A 42 -6.95 -23.91 -15.48
C GLU A 42 -7.50 -22.49 -15.55
N GLN A 43 -8.51 -22.35 -16.40
CA GLN A 43 -9.65 -21.46 -16.31
C GLN A 43 -9.42 -20.18 -15.50
N GLU A 44 -9.12 -19.12 -16.26
CA GLU A 44 -9.49 -17.74 -15.97
C GLU A 44 -11.01 -17.61 -15.76
N GLU A 45 -11.54 -18.18 -14.67
CA GLU A 45 -12.91 -17.94 -14.21
C GLU A 45 -12.92 -17.82 -12.69
N GLN A 46 -12.12 -16.91 -12.15
CA GLN A 46 -12.40 -16.35 -10.83
C GLN A 46 -12.92 -14.93 -10.99
N ASP A 47 -14.25 -14.89 -10.94
CA ASP A 47 -15.06 -13.77 -10.47
C ASP A 47 -15.32 -12.66 -11.48
N LYS A 48 -16.07 -13.04 -12.52
CA LYS A 48 -16.99 -12.16 -13.24
C LYS A 48 -18.20 -11.79 -12.35
N GLY A 49 -17.92 -11.44 -11.09
CA GLY A 49 -18.81 -10.72 -10.20
C GLY A 49 -18.76 -9.25 -10.59
N ASP A 50 -19.45 -8.89 -11.68
CA ASP A 50 -20.00 -7.55 -11.81
C ASP A 50 -21.12 -7.44 -10.76
N SER A 51 -20.73 -7.47 -9.48
CA SER A 51 -21.60 -7.01 -8.41
C SER A 51 -21.92 -5.57 -8.77
N LYS A 52 -23.21 -5.24 -8.77
CA LYS A 52 -23.76 -3.90 -9.00
C LYS A 52 -23.37 -2.91 -7.89
N GLU A 53 -22.15 -3.03 -7.40
CA GLU A 53 -21.57 -2.32 -6.30
C GLU A 53 -20.83 -1.14 -6.92
N THR A 54 -21.42 0.05 -6.74
CA THR A 54 -20.77 1.29 -7.11
C THR A 54 -19.42 1.34 -6.41
N ARG A 55 -18.32 1.30 -7.17
CA ARG A 55 -16.99 1.47 -6.63
C ARG A 55 -16.81 2.94 -6.24
N LEU A 56 -16.77 3.19 -4.95
CA LEU A 56 -16.52 4.51 -4.39
C LEU A 56 -15.03 4.66 -4.03
N THR A 57 -14.50 5.85 -4.24
CA THR A 57 -13.24 6.29 -3.64
C THR A 57 -13.43 6.58 -2.16
N LEU A 58 -12.33 6.54 -1.38
CA LEU A 58 -12.39 6.90 0.04
C LEU A 58 -12.96 8.30 0.28
N MET A 59 -12.73 9.26 -0.63
CA MET A 59 -13.33 10.59 -0.55
C MET A 59 -14.86 10.53 -0.62
N GLU A 60 -15.40 9.78 -1.59
CA GLU A 60 -16.84 9.65 -1.79
C GLU A 60 -17.50 8.96 -0.60
N GLU A 61 -16.88 7.91 -0.04
CA GLU A 61 -17.39 7.25 1.17
C GLU A 61 -17.45 8.22 2.36
N VAL A 62 -16.39 9.00 2.59
CA VAL A 62 -16.35 10.01 3.66
C VAL A 62 -17.38 11.11 3.43
N LEU A 63 -17.58 11.54 2.19
CA LEU A 63 -18.62 12.51 1.83
C LEU A 63 -20.02 11.96 2.12
N LEU A 64 -20.30 10.73 1.71
CA LEU A 64 -21.59 10.08 1.93
C LEU A 64 -21.93 9.96 3.43
N LEU A 65 -20.94 9.69 4.28
CA LEU A 65 -21.14 9.67 5.75
C LEU A 65 -21.59 11.04 6.32
N GLY A 66 -21.23 12.13 5.65
CA GLY A 66 -21.59 13.49 6.05
C GLY A 66 -22.91 14.00 5.46
N LEU A 67 -23.49 13.31 4.47
CA LEU A 67 -24.72 13.72 3.81
C LEU A 67 -25.94 13.38 4.66
N LYS A 68 -26.92 14.29 4.65
CA LYS A 68 -28.25 14.02 5.20
C LYS A 68 -29.19 13.50 4.11
N ASP A 69 -29.90 12.42 4.42
CA ASP A 69 -30.83 11.72 3.51
C ASP A 69 -31.87 12.61 2.84
N ARG A 70 -32.38 13.63 3.56
CA ARG A 70 -33.45 14.52 3.07
C ARG A 70 -32.95 15.81 2.47
N GLU A 71 -31.80 16.28 2.93
CA GLU A 71 -31.29 17.62 2.64
C GLU A 71 -30.30 17.58 1.46
N GLY A 72 -29.64 16.45 1.20
CA GLY A 72 -28.76 16.27 0.04
C GLY A 72 -27.45 17.09 0.11
N TYR A 73 -27.20 17.80 1.21
CA TYR A 73 -25.96 18.50 1.49
C TYR A 73 -25.35 18.04 2.82
N THR A 74 -24.04 18.20 2.95
CA THR A 74 -23.34 17.96 4.21
C THR A 74 -23.69 19.06 5.20
N SER A 75 -24.15 18.70 6.40
CA SER A 75 -24.61 19.69 7.39
C SER A 75 -23.51 20.51 8.03
N PHE A 76 -22.25 20.12 7.84
CA PHE A 76 -21.12 20.71 8.52
C PHE A 76 -19.86 20.66 7.66
N TRP A 77 -19.88 21.30 6.49
CA TRP A 77 -18.65 21.50 5.72
C TRP A 77 -17.76 22.51 6.46
N ASN A 78 -16.59 22.06 6.89
CA ASN A 78 -15.58 22.88 7.58
C ASN A 78 -14.18 22.55 7.05
N ASP A 79 -13.19 23.34 7.45
CA ASP A 79 -11.80 23.21 6.99
C ASP A 79 -11.16 21.85 7.37
N CYS A 80 -11.60 21.23 8.46
CA CYS A 80 -11.17 19.88 8.85
C CYS A 80 -11.75 18.80 7.92
N ILE A 81 -12.99 18.94 7.44
CA ILE A 81 -13.55 18.02 6.42
C ILE A 81 -12.78 18.20 5.12
N SER A 82 -12.56 19.45 4.73
CA SER A 82 -11.77 19.77 3.54
C SER A 82 -10.41 19.09 3.57
N SER A 83 -9.59 19.35 4.60
CA SER A 83 -8.26 18.76 4.74
C SER A 83 -8.29 17.24 4.89
N GLY A 84 -9.31 16.68 5.55
CA GLY A 84 -9.54 15.24 5.66
C GLY A 84 -9.73 14.56 4.30
N LEU A 85 -10.51 15.16 3.39
CA LEU A 85 -10.73 14.63 2.04
C LEU A 85 -9.44 14.65 1.19
N ARG A 86 -8.61 15.68 1.32
CA ARG A 86 -7.29 15.72 0.65
C ARG A 86 -6.36 14.65 1.22
N GLY A 87 -6.45 14.40 2.53
CA GLY A 87 -5.81 13.24 3.16
C GLY A 87 -6.29 11.91 2.57
N CYS A 88 -7.60 11.77 2.31
CA CYS A 88 -8.17 10.58 1.68
C CYS A 88 -7.62 10.36 0.27
N MET A 89 -7.41 11.41 -0.53
CA MET A 89 -6.76 11.29 -1.85
C MET A 89 -5.37 10.66 -1.75
N LEU A 90 -4.54 11.15 -0.81
CA LEU A 90 -3.18 10.63 -0.63
C LEU A 90 -3.18 9.18 -0.13
N ILE A 91 -4.11 8.84 0.76
CA ILE A 91 -4.28 7.48 1.28
C ILE A 91 -4.72 6.52 0.17
N GLU A 92 -5.73 6.91 -0.62
CA GLU A 92 -6.25 6.14 -1.74
C GLU A 92 -5.15 5.86 -2.78
N LEU A 93 -4.40 6.88 -3.17
CA LEU A 93 -3.26 6.75 -4.08
C LEU A 93 -2.16 5.83 -3.51
N ALA A 94 -1.93 5.85 -2.20
CA ALA A 94 -0.98 4.95 -1.55
C ALA A 94 -1.47 3.49 -1.54
N ILE A 95 -2.76 3.25 -1.27
CA ILE A 95 -3.37 1.91 -1.29
C ILE A 95 -3.36 1.34 -2.72
N ARG A 96 -3.58 2.18 -3.74
CA ARG A 96 -3.43 1.83 -5.16
C ARG A 96 -1.97 1.67 -5.62
N GLY A 97 -1.00 1.83 -4.72
CA GLY A 97 0.42 1.65 -4.99
C GLY A 97 1.04 2.74 -5.87
N ARG A 98 0.38 3.89 -6.01
CA ARG A 98 0.88 5.05 -6.79
C ARG A 98 1.84 5.90 -5.97
N LEU A 99 1.58 6.06 -4.68
CA LEU A 99 2.39 6.87 -3.77
C LEU A 99 3.03 6.03 -2.66
N GLN A 100 4.16 6.53 -2.16
CA GLN A 100 4.85 5.98 -1.00
C GLN A 100 5.50 7.10 -0.19
N LEU A 101 5.60 6.94 1.12
CA LEU A 101 6.36 7.88 1.96
C LEU A 101 7.85 7.55 1.98
N GLU A 102 8.70 8.57 2.03
CA GLU A 102 10.15 8.42 2.20
C GLU A 102 10.47 7.47 3.37
N ALA A 103 11.47 6.60 3.24
CA ALA A 103 11.79 5.61 4.27
C ALA A 103 12.03 6.26 5.65
N CYS A 104 11.55 5.61 6.71
CA CYS A 104 11.85 6.04 8.07
C CYS A 104 13.34 5.82 8.34
N GLY A 105 14.11 6.91 8.42
CA GLY A 105 15.50 6.86 8.88
C GLY A 105 15.62 6.53 10.37
N MET A 106 16.86 6.56 10.87
CA MET A 106 17.20 6.25 12.28
C MET A 106 16.36 7.05 13.30
N ARG A 107 16.00 8.29 12.95
CA ARG A 107 15.09 9.13 13.72
C ARG A 107 13.69 9.03 13.11
N ARG A 108 12.73 8.51 13.87
CA ARG A 108 11.31 8.48 13.47
C ARG A 108 10.78 9.91 13.29
N LYS A 109 10.47 10.28 12.06
CA LYS A 109 9.70 11.49 11.75
C LYS A 109 8.21 11.21 11.96
N SER A 110 7.43 12.25 12.28
CA SER A 110 5.97 12.15 12.25
C SER A 110 5.49 11.87 10.81
N LEU A 111 4.30 11.31 10.66
CA LEU A 111 3.73 10.98 9.35
C LEU A 111 3.61 12.23 8.48
N LEU A 112 3.10 13.33 9.04
CA LEU A 112 2.90 14.60 8.34
C LEU A 112 4.19 15.23 7.81
N ALA A 113 5.32 14.98 8.49
CA ALA A 113 6.63 15.51 8.12
C ALA A 113 7.41 14.64 7.12
N ARG A 114 6.86 13.49 6.71
CA ARG A 114 7.49 12.62 5.70
C ARG A 114 7.15 13.10 4.30
N LYS A 115 8.13 13.01 3.41
CA LYS A 115 7.98 13.32 1.99
C LYS A 115 7.13 12.26 1.29
N VAL A 116 6.26 12.71 0.39
CA VAL A 116 5.48 11.86 -0.51
C VAL A 116 6.28 11.64 -1.80
N ILE A 117 6.42 10.39 -2.20
CA ILE A 117 7.20 9.95 -3.36
C ILE A 117 6.25 9.25 -4.33
N CYS A 118 6.31 9.65 -5.60
CA CYS A 118 5.60 8.94 -6.67
C CYS A 118 6.33 7.63 -6.99
N LYS A 119 5.61 6.51 -6.91
CA LYS A 119 6.11 5.15 -7.19
C LYS A 119 5.68 4.66 -8.57
N SER A 120 4.47 5.01 -9.00
CA SER A 120 3.87 4.60 -10.27
C SER A 120 2.97 5.71 -10.77
N ASP A 121 3.05 6.03 -12.06
CA ASP A 121 2.26 7.05 -12.74
C ASP A 121 1.09 6.47 -13.57
N ALA A 122 0.88 5.15 -13.51
CA ALA A 122 -0.27 4.52 -14.15
C ALA A 122 -1.59 5.16 -13.66
N PRO A 123 -2.53 5.44 -14.57
CA PRO A 123 -3.78 6.10 -14.22
C PRO A 123 -4.60 5.25 -13.24
N THR A 124 -5.40 5.94 -12.44
CA THR A 124 -6.29 5.35 -11.46
C THR A 124 -7.72 5.24 -11.98
N GLY A 125 -8.04 5.97 -13.06
CA GLY A 125 -9.39 6.05 -13.64
C GLY A 125 -10.29 7.09 -12.95
N ASP A 126 -9.77 7.76 -11.92
CA ASP A 126 -10.42 8.88 -11.24
C ASP A 126 -9.68 10.18 -11.56
N VAL A 127 -10.42 11.18 -12.07
CA VAL A 127 -9.84 12.42 -12.58
C VAL A 127 -9.11 13.21 -11.48
N LEU A 128 -9.65 13.24 -10.25
CA LEU A 128 -9.06 14.00 -9.15
C LEU A 128 -7.80 13.33 -8.63
N LEU A 129 -7.81 12.00 -8.51
CA LEU A 129 -6.64 11.23 -8.12
C LEU A 129 -5.54 11.31 -9.18
N ASP A 130 -5.90 11.27 -10.46
CA ASP A 130 -4.95 11.34 -11.58
C ASP A 130 -4.32 12.74 -11.69
N GLU A 131 -5.10 13.80 -11.45
CA GLU A 131 -4.58 15.17 -11.36
C GLU A 131 -3.62 15.34 -10.18
N ALA A 132 -4.00 14.88 -8.99
CA ALA A 132 -3.12 14.92 -7.82
C ALA A 132 -1.83 14.11 -8.05
N LEU A 133 -1.92 12.92 -8.66
CA LEU A 133 -0.76 12.09 -8.98
C LEU A 133 0.19 12.79 -9.96
N ARG A 134 -0.36 13.47 -10.98
CA ARG A 134 0.42 14.29 -11.92
C ARG A 134 1.18 15.38 -11.18
N HIS A 135 0.52 16.14 -10.31
CA HIS A 135 1.17 17.18 -9.52
C HIS A 135 2.29 16.62 -8.63
N VAL A 136 2.08 15.48 -7.97
CA VAL A 136 3.09 14.84 -7.13
C VAL A 136 4.33 14.44 -7.94
N LYS A 137 4.13 13.96 -9.17
CA LYS A 137 5.22 13.57 -10.08
C LYS A 137 6.04 14.77 -10.54
N GLU A 138 5.37 15.88 -10.87
CA GLU A 138 6.01 17.09 -11.43
C GLU A 138 6.73 17.93 -10.37
N THR A 139 6.34 17.81 -9.10
CA THR A 139 6.90 18.63 -8.02
C THR A 139 8.28 18.12 -7.58
N GLN A 140 9.31 18.94 -7.78
CA GLN A 140 10.67 18.72 -7.30
C GLN A 140 11.23 19.97 -6.61
N PRO A 141 11.77 19.86 -5.37
CA PRO A 141 11.95 18.64 -4.58
C PRO A 141 10.64 18.06 -4.03
N PRO A 142 10.59 16.76 -3.63
CA PRO A 142 9.37 16.17 -3.08
C PRO A 142 8.92 16.84 -1.78
N GLU A 143 7.62 17.15 -1.71
CA GLU A 143 6.98 17.82 -0.58
C GLU A 143 6.47 16.83 0.48
N THR A 144 6.20 17.35 1.69
CA THR A 144 5.70 16.57 2.82
C THR A 144 4.21 16.27 2.70
N VAL A 145 3.72 15.26 3.43
CA VAL A 145 2.28 14.95 3.52
C VAL A 145 1.48 16.19 3.94
N GLN A 146 1.96 16.95 4.93
CA GLN A 146 1.31 18.18 5.34
C GLN A 146 1.18 19.19 4.19
N SER A 147 2.29 19.46 3.50
CA SER A 147 2.28 20.41 2.39
C SER A 147 1.34 19.97 1.27
N TRP A 148 1.28 18.67 0.96
CA TRP A 148 0.33 18.15 -0.02
C TRP A 148 -1.13 18.36 0.36
N ILE A 149 -1.49 18.21 1.64
CA ILE A 149 -2.86 18.47 2.11
C ILE A 149 -3.24 19.94 1.89
N GLU A 150 -2.33 20.87 2.20
CA GLU A 150 -2.52 22.32 2.03
C GLU A 150 -2.59 22.70 0.53
N LEU A 151 -1.68 22.16 -0.27
CA LEU A 151 -1.56 22.36 -1.71
C LEU A 151 -2.80 21.88 -2.48
N LEU A 152 -3.28 20.67 -2.20
CA LEU A 152 -4.51 20.13 -2.80
C LEU A 152 -5.79 20.81 -2.28
N SER A 153 -5.69 21.59 -1.21
CA SER A 153 -6.80 22.41 -0.72
C SER A 153 -6.93 23.75 -1.45
N GLY A 154 -5.96 24.09 -2.32
CA GLY A 154 -5.93 25.38 -3.02
C GLY A 154 -5.46 26.53 -2.14
N GLU A 155 -4.94 26.25 -0.94
CA GLU A 155 -4.51 27.25 0.04
C GLU A 155 -3.10 27.80 -0.26
N CYS A 156 -2.41 27.28 -1.28
CA CYS A 156 -1.11 27.75 -1.73
C CYS A 156 -1.13 28.04 -3.24
N GLU A 157 -0.92 29.31 -3.60
CA GLU A 157 -0.88 29.84 -4.99
C GLU A 157 0.25 29.24 -5.86
N ARG A 158 1.06 28.32 -5.32
CA ARG A 158 2.31 27.85 -5.92
C ARG A 158 2.13 27.02 -7.20
N PHE A 159 0.94 26.47 -7.44
CA PHE A 159 0.66 25.71 -8.67
C PHE A 159 0.32 26.57 -9.89
N TYR A 160 0.00 27.86 -9.72
CA TYR A 160 -0.35 28.74 -10.84
C TYR A 160 0.85 29.48 -11.46
N TYR A 161 2.05 29.31 -10.90
CA TYR A 161 3.24 30.06 -11.30
C TYR A 161 4.34 29.23 -11.97
N TYR A 162 4.03 27.99 -12.39
CA TYR A 162 4.94 27.14 -13.17
C TYR A 162 4.24 26.52 -14.37
#